data_AF-A0A7Y1UC94-F1
#
_entry.id   AF-A0A7Y1UC94-F1
#
_cell.length_a   1.000
_cell.length_b   1.000
_cell.length_c   1.000
_cell.angle_alpha   90.00
_cell.angle_beta   90.00
_cell.angle_gamma   90.00
#
_symmetry.space_group_name_H-M   'P 1'
#
loop_
_entity.id
_entity.type
_entity.pdbx_description
1 polymer ?
#
loop_
_entity_poly.entity_id
_entity_poly.type
_entity_poly.pdbx_seq_one_letter_code
_entity_poly.pdbx_strand_id
1 'polypeptide(L)'
;MIVLSEYSFDKRNTELIKGKERIELSAKEADLLLLLYNSANTTVERETILIRVWGNDGDYVGRIMDVFISKLRKKLEADTSVKIVNIRGIGYKLVMDV
;
A
#
# COMPACT_ATOMS: atom_id res chain seq x y z
N MET A 1 -2.44 -3.13 -15.40
CA MET A 1 -2.06 -4.21 -14.47
C MET A 1 -0.64 -3.95 -14.03
N ILE A 2 -0.38 -4.00 -12.73
CA ILE A 2 0.92 -3.76 -12.11
C ILE A 2 1.36 -5.09 -11.47
N VAL A 3 2.60 -5.50 -11.65
CA VAL A 3 3.12 -6.74 -11.04
C VAL A 3 3.75 -6.40 -9.69
N LEU A 4 3.29 -7.08 -8.65
CA LEU A 4 3.72 -7.00 -7.25
C LEU A 4 4.13 -8.40 -6.79
N SER A 5 5.27 -8.87 -7.31
CA SER A 5 5.72 -10.25 -7.12
C SER A 5 4.66 -11.27 -7.53
N GLU A 6 4.11 -12.08 -6.61
CA GLU A 6 3.08 -13.09 -6.92
C GLU A 6 1.69 -12.48 -7.16
N TYR A 7 1.52 -11.19 -6.88
CA TYR A 7 0.26 -10.47 -7.11
C TYR A 7 0.28 -9.69 -8.42
N SER A 8 -0.85 -9.71 -9.12
CA SER A 8 -1.21 -8.70 -10.11
C SER A 8 -2.16 -7.69 -9.48
N PHE A 9 -1.75 -6.43 -9.44
CA PHE A 9 -2.57 -5.33 -8.96
C PHE A 9 -3.27 -4.62 -10.10
N ASP A 10 -4.60 -4.65 -10.07
CA ASP A 10 -5.45 -3.85 -10.93
C ASP A 10 -5.95 -2.63 -10.16
N LYS A 11 -5.26 -1.50 -10.34
CA LYS A 11 -5.64 -0.23 -9.73
C LYS A 11 -7.04 0.23 -10.16
N ARG A 12 -7.43 -0.04 -11.41
CA ARG A 12 -8.68 0.45 -11.98
C ARG A 12 -9.88 -0.28 -11.39
N ASN A 13 -9.75 -1.59 -11.22
CA ASN A 13 -10.78 -2.44 -10.61
C ASN A 13 -10.61 -2.58 -9.09
N THR A 14 -9.60 -1.93 -8.51
CA THR A 14 -9.28 -1.98 -7.09
C THR A 14 -9.17 -3.41 -6.57
N GLU A 15 -8.39 -4.25 -7.24
CA GLU A 15 -8.23 -5.68 -6.87
C GLU A 15 -6.76 -6.13 -6.93
N LEU A 16 -6.41 -7.04 -6.03
CA LEU A 16 -5.20 -7.87 -6.12
C LEU A 16 -5.59 -9.26 -6.60
N ILE A 17 -4.81 -9.81 -7.53
CA ILE A 17 -5.04 -11.12 -8.12
C ILE A 17 -3.82 -11.98 -7.84
N LYS A 18 -4.01 -13.12 -7.18
CA LYS A 18 -2.98 -14.14 -6.95
C LYS A 18 -3.49 -15.48 -7.45
N GLY A 19 -3.02 -15.92 -8.62
CA GLY A 19 -3.55 -17.09 -9.30
C GLY A 19 -5.06 -16.96 -9.60
N LYS A 20 -5.90 -17.72 -8.87
CA LYS A 20 -7.37 -17.66 -8.99
C LYS A 20 -8.03 -16.80 -7.92
N GLU A 21 -7.29 -16.39 -6.89
CA GLU A 21 -7.81 -15.59 -5.79
C GLU A 21 -7.86 -14.12 -6.19
N ARG A 22 -8.98 -13.47 -5.88
CA ARG A 22 -9.19 -12.03 -6.03
C ARG A 22 -9.43 -11.43 -4.68
N ILE A 23 -8.66 -10.39 -4.36
CA ILE A 23 -8.74 -9.67 -3.09
C ILE A 23 -9.13 -8.23 -3.41
N GLU A 24 -10.33 -7.84 -2.98
CA GLU A 24 -10.82 -6.48 -3.19
C GLU A 24 -10.04 -5.47 -2.33
N LEU A 25 -9.84 -4.28 -2.89
CA LEU A 25 -9.30 -3.10 -2.24
C LEU A 25 -10.36 -2.01 -2.26
N SER A 26 -10.42 -1.22 -1.20
CA SER A 26 -11.08 0.09 -1.28
C SER A 26 -10.25 1.04 -2.16
N ALA A 27 -10.88 2.12 -2.65
CA ALA A 27 -10.20 3.14 -3.45
C ALA A 27 -8.94 3.67 -2.75
N LYS A 28 -9.02 3.98 -1.45
CA LYS A 28 -7.89 4.48 -0.65
C LYS A 28 -6.79 3.44 -0.43
N GLU A 29 -7.14 2.16 -0.24
CA GLU A 29 -6.13 1.09 -0.18
C GLU A 29 -5.38 0.98 -1.51
N ALA A 30 -6.09 1.08 -2.64
CA ALA A 30 -5.51 1.01 -3.96
C ALA A 30 -4.64 2.25 -4.27
N ASP A 31 -5.06 3.45 -3.86
CA ASP A 31 -4.25 4.67 -3.98
C ASP A 31 -2.97 4.59 -3.14
N LEU A 32 -3.09 4.14 -1.89
CA LEU A 32 -1.96 3.95 -0.98
C LEU A 32 -0.96 2.91 -1.52
N LEU A 33 -1.46 1.77 -1.99
CA LEU A 33 -0.62 0.72 -2.55
C LEU A 33 0.11 1.21 -3.81
N LEU A 34 -0.59 1.94 -4.70
CA LEU A 34 0.02 2.53 -5.89
C LEU A 34 1.12 3.52 -5.53
N LEU A 35 0.89 4.38 -4.54
CA LEU A 35 1.89 5.34 -4.08
C LEU A 35 3.15 4.64 -3.56
N LEU A 36 2.98 3.62 -2.72
CA LEU A 36 4.11 2.86 -2.18
C LEU A 36 4.82 2.03 -3.26
N TYR A 37 4.08 1.50 -4.23
CA TYR A 37 4.64 0.77 -5.37
C TYR A 37 5.50 1.65 -6.27
N ASN A 38 5.03 2.87 -6.60
CA ASN A 38 5.80 3.81 -7.41
C ASN A 38 7.11 4.25 -6.74
N SER A 39 7.20 4.06 -5.41
CA SER A 39 8.40 4.29 -4.62
C SER A 39 8.93 2.98 -4.02
N ALA A 40 8.73 1.85 -4.71
CA ALA A 40 9.16 0.54 -4.23
C ALA A 40 10.64 0.57 -3.83
N ASN A 41 10.95 -0.12 -2.73
CA ASN A 41 12.28 -0.14 -2.13
C ASN A 41 12.83 1.23 -1.68
N THR A 42 11.98 2.27 -1.62
CA THR A 42 12.28 3.58 -1.05
C THR A 42 11.26 3.93 0.05
N THR A 43 11.68 4.71 1.04
CA THR A 43 10.78 5.16 2.11
C THR A 43 9.94 6.33 1.61
N VAL A 44 8.62 6.26 1.79
CA VAL A 44 7.69 7.36 1.58
C VAL A 44 7.31 7.95 2.92
N GLU A 45 7.49 9.26 3.08
CA GLU A 45 7.19 9.96 4.33
C GLU A 45 5.70 9.95 4.67
N ARG A 46 5.37 9.92 5.97
CA ARG A 46 3.97 9.90 6.44
C ARG A 46 3.17 11.08 5.90
N GLU A 47 3.74 12.28 5.98
CA GLU A 47 3.10 13.50 5.51
C GLU A 47 2.82 13.44 3.99
N THR A 48 3.80 12.97 3.22
CA THR A 48 3.63 12.73 1.77
C THR A 48 2.49 11.75 1.47
N ILE A 49 2.40 10.65 2.22
CA ILE A 49 1.31 9.67 2.05
C ILE A 49 -0.04 10.30 2.36
N LEU A 50 -0.14 11.01 3.48
CA LEU A 50 -1.38 11.68 3.91
C LEU A 50 -1.85 12.67 2.85
N ILE A 51 -0.97 13.58 2.40
CA ILE A 51 -1.30 14.58 1.39
C ILE A 51 -1.71 13.94 0.06
N ARG A 52 -0.99 12.92 -0.41
CA ARG A 52 -1.28 12.32 -1.72
C ARG A 52 -2.52 11.43 -1.75
N VAL A 53 -2.82 10.75 -0.65
CA VAL A 53 -3.94 9.79 -0.60
C VAL A 53 -5.19 10.43 0.00
N TRP A 54 -5.07 11.34 0.97
CA TRP A 54 -6.20 12.00 1.64
C TRP A 54 -6.27 13.51 1.42
N GLY A 55 -5.27 14.15 0.81
CA GLY A 55 -5.30 15.59 0.58
C GLY A 55 -5.11 16.38 1.87
N ASN A 56 -5.84 17.50 1.99
CA ASN A 56 -5.76 18.41 3.15
C ASN A 56 -6.82 18.10 4.22
N ASP A 57 -7.39 16.89 4.20
CA ASP A 57 -8.30 16.40 5.23
C ASP A 57 -7.51 16.30 6.55
N GLY A 58 -7.79 17.19 7.51
CA GLY A 58 -6.90 17.60 8.60
C GLY A 58 -6.43 16.55 9.64
N ASP A 59 -6.06 17.04 10.82
CA ASP A 59 -5.24 16.38 11.86
C ASP A 59 -5.64 14.97 12.34
N TYR A 60 -6.82 14.45 11.95
CA TYR A 60 -7.33 13.15 12.36
C TYR A 60 -6.93 11.97 11.44
N VAL A 61 -6.34 12.24 10.27
CA VAL A 61 -6.10 11.20 9.25
C VAL A 61 -4.87 10.32 9.55
N GLY A 62 -3.94 10.78 10.38
CA GLY A 62 -2.73 10.03 10.73
C GLY A 62 -2.99 8.62 11.28
N ARG A 63 -3.96 8.47 12.20
CA ARG A 63 -4.35 7.16 12.75
C ARG A 63 -5.11 6.30 11.76
N ILE A 64 -5.86 6.95 10.85
CA ILE A 64 -6.61 6.26 9.80
C ILE A 64 -5.61 5.62 8.83
N MET A 65 -4.56 6.32 8.42
CA MET A 65 -3.52 5.77 7.55
C MET A 65 -2.93 4.46 8.10
N ASP A 66 -2.65 4.39 9.40
CA ASP A 66 -2.09 3.19 10.02
C ASP A 66 -3.05 1.97 9.92
N VAL A 67 -4.36 2.21 10.00
CA VAL A 67 -5.39 1.18 9.77
C VAL A 67 -5.34 0.67 8.32
N PHE A 68 -5.19 1.57 7.35
CA PHE A 68 -5.06 1.19 5.93
C PHE A 68 -3.78 0.39 5.67
N ILE A 69 -2.65 0.77 6.28
CA ILE A 69 -1.40 0.00 6.22
C ILE A 69 -1.60 -1.41 6.80
N SER A 70 -2.28 -1.51 7.95
CA SER A 70 -2.56 -2.81 8.59
C SER A 70 -3.41 -3.71 7.69
N LYS A 71 -4.47 -3.16 7.07
CA LYS A 71 -5.31 -3.90 6.11
C LYS A 71 -4.52 -4.36 4.89
N LEU A 72 -3.71 -3.48 4.30
CA LEU A 72 -2.87 -3.84 3.15
C LEU A 72 -1.88 -4.95 3.49
N ARG A 73 -1.23 -4.89 4.66
CA ARG A 73 -0.33 -5.96 5.12
C ARG A 73 -1.04 -7.31 5.19
N LYS A 74 -2.23 -7.35 5.77
CA LYS A 74 -3.03 -8.57 5.84
C LYS A 74 -3.38 -9.10 4.45
N LYS A 75 -3.74 -8.23 3.51
CA LYS A 75 -4.07 -8.62 2.12
C LYS A 75 -2.86 -9.13 1.33
N LEU A 76 -1.65 -8.71 1.69
CA LEU A 76 -0.40 -9.13 1.07
C LEU A 76 0.29 -10.28 1.82
N GLU A 77 -0.27 -10.75 2.95
CA GLU A 77 0.42 -11.65 3.87
C GLU A 77 0.75 -13.02 3.29
N ALA A 78 0.05 -13.42 2.23
CA ALA A 78 0.27 -14.70 1.55
C ALA A 78 1.51 -14.70 0.65
N ASP A 79 2.12 -13.55 0.36
CA ASP A 79 3.39 -13.44 -0.37
C ASP A 79 4.46 -12.80 0.50
N THR A 80 5.47 -13.60 0.86
CA THR A 80 6.57 -13.16 1.74
C THR A 80 7.59 -12.25 1.07
N SER A 81 7.59 -12.19 -0.27
CA SER A 81 8.52 -11.39 -1.07
C SER A 81 8.07 -9.92 -1.23
N VAL A 82 6.84 -9.60 -0.82
CA VAL A 82 6.31 -8.23 -0.79
C VAL A 82 5.80 -7.89 0.61
N LYS A 83 6.33 -6.82 1.19
CA LYS A 83 5.96 -6.39 2.54
C LYS A 83 6.00 -4.89 2.71
N ILE A 84 5.02 -4.36 3.43
CA ILE A 84 5.03 -2.95 3.85
C ILE A 84 5.71 -2.88 5.22
N VAL A 85 6.83 -2.17 5.33
CA VAL A 85 7.56 -1.98 6.60
C VAL A 85 7.40 -0.56 7.11
N ASN A 86 7.40 -0.40 8.44
CA ASN A 86 7.40 0.90 9.08
C ASN A 86 8.86 1.34 9.30
N ILE A 87 9.19 2.54 8.82
CA ILE A 87 10.47 3.20 9.08
C ILE A 87 10.21 4.23 10.16
N ARG A 88 10.58 3.88 11.40
CA ARG A 88 10.23 4.63 12.61
C ARG A 88 10.63 6.11 12.48
N GLY A 89 9.65 6.99 12.72
CA GLY A 89 9.84 8.45 12.65
C GLY A 89 9.88 9.03 11.24
N ILE A 90 9.81 8.22 10.18
CA ILE A 90 9.90 8.68 8.79
C ILE A 90 8.63 8.35 8.02
N GLY A 91 8.26 7.07 7.92
CA GLY A 91 7.12 6.65 7.12
C GLY A 91 7.08 5.17 6.78
N TYR A 92 6.64 4.85 5.57
CA TYR A 92 6.43 3.47 5.15
C TYR A 92 7.21 3.17 3.89
N LYS A 93 7.64 1.91 3.78
CA LYS A 93 8.36 1.40 2.63
C LYS A 93 7.72 0.11 2.18
N LEU A 94 7.41 0.01 0.88
CA LEU A 94 7.12 -1.27 0.26
C LEU A 94 8.46 -1.91 -0.10
N VAL A 95 8.77 -3.04 0.54
CA VAL A 95 9.94 -3.86 0.23
C VAL A 95 9.49 -4.95 -0.72
N MET A 96 10.20 -5.07 -1.82
CA MET A 96 10.01 -6.11 -2.83
C MET A 96 11.37 -6.71 -3.14
N ASP A 97 11.43 -8.04 -3.16
CA ASP A 97 12.60 -8.75 -3.66
C ASP A 97 12.61 -8.58 -5.19
N VAL A 98 13.59 -7.82 -5.70
CA VAL A 98 13.77 -7.53 -7.15
C VAL A 98 14.74 -8.53 -7.75
#